data_AF-A0A7L2ART4-F1
#
_entry.id   AF-A0A7L2ART4-F1
#
_cell.length_a   1.000
_cell.length_b   1.000
_cell.length_c   1.000
_cell.angle_alpha   90.00
_cell.angle_beta   90.00
_cell.angle_gamma   90.00
#
_symmetry.space_group_name_H-M   'P 1'
#
loop_
_entity.id
_entity.type
_entity.pdbx_description
1 polymer ?
#
loop_
_entity_poly.entity_id
_entity_poly.type
_entity_poly.pdbx_seq_one_letter_code
_entity_poly.pdbx_strand_id
1 'polypeptide(L)'
;MAGDFTLLTAVSLLSAFQQCYFAWLVGKSRKKHKVMPPAVTGAPEFDRTFRAQQNCVEFYPVFLTVLWTAGYLFNQEIASTLGLLYVFARYKYFHGYVQAVKGRLTGFYLSLVILFCLTTLGAAGIVNSFLDEYLDFSIMKKLRKSF
;
A
#
# COMPACT_ATOMS: atom_id res chain seq x y z
N MET A 1 -5.23 7.11 -23.32
CA MET A 1 -6.29 7.35 -22.32
C MET A 1 -6.53 6.16 -21.40
N ALA A 2 -6.85 4.94 -21.86
CA ALA A 2 -6.98 3.79 -20.94
C ALA A 2 -5.61 3.14 -20.59
N GLY A 3 -4.68 3.08 -21.56
CA GLY A 3 -3.35 2.47 -21.37
C GLY A 3 -2.48 3.16 -20.33
N ASP A 4 -2.62 4.48 -20.19
CA ASP A 4 -1.73 5.35 -19.41
C ASP A 4 -1.86 5.14 -17.89
N PHE A 5 -2.88 4.42 -17.43
CA PHE A 5 -3.10 4.12 -16.00
C PHE A 5 -3.39 2.65 -15.70
N THR A 6 -3.38 1.77 -16.71
CA THR A 6 -3.71 0.34 -16.56
C THR A 6 -2.94 -0.37 -15.43
N LEU A 7 -1.64 -0.08 -15.28
CA LEU A 7 -0.84 -0.72 -14.23
C LEU A 7 -1.26 -0.28 -12.83
N LEU A 8 -1.54 1.02 -12.63
CA LEU A 8 -1.96 1.55 -11.33
C LEU A 8 -3.36 1.05 -10.94
N THR A 9 -4.27 0.98 -11.91
CA THR A 9 -5.63 0.47 -11.67
C THR A 9 -5.60 -1.03 -11.38
N ALA A 10 -4.76 -1.81 -12.08
CA ALA A 10 -4.58 -3.23 -11.80
C ALA A 10 -4.04 -3.48 -10.38
N VAL A 11 -3.01 -2.73 -9.96
CA VAL A 11 -2.47 -2.81 -8.60
C VAL A 11 -3.49 -2.38 -7.55
N SER A 12 -4.25 -1.32 -7.84
CA SER A 12 -5.33 -0.84 -6.96
C SER A 12 -6.38 -1.93 -6.76
N LEU A 13 -6.84 -2.57 -7.84
CA LEU A 13 -7.83 -3.65 -7.78
C LEU A 13 -7.29 -4.87 -7.03
N LEU A 14 -6.05 -5.29 -7.30
CA LEU A 14 -5.39 -6.38 -6.58
C LEU A 14 -5.31 -6.09 -5.07
N SER A 15 -4.93 -4.86 -4.70
CA SER A 15 -4.85 -4.45 -3.30
C SER A 15 -6.22 -4.43 -2.62
N ALA A 16 -7.28 -4.05 -3.34
CA ALA A 16 -8.65 -4.10 -2.82
C ALA A 16 -9.10 -5.55 -2.56
N PHE A 17 -8.81 -6.47 -3.48
CA PHE A 17 -9.05 -7.90 -3.26
C PHE A 17 -8.31 -8.43 -2.03
N GLN A 18 -7.06 -8.01 -1.81
CA GLN A 18 -6.31 -8.37 -0.61
C GLN A 18 -7.01 -7.88 0.68
N GLN A 19 -7.54 -6.66 0.70
CA GLN A 19 -8.27 -6.13 1.87
C GLN A 19 -9.54 -6.94 2.14
N CYS A 20 -10.30 -7.29 1.10
CA CYS A 20 -11.46 -8.18 1.21
C CYS A 20 -11.06 -9.56 1.74
N TYR A 21 -9.95 -10.11 1.27
CA TYR A 21 -9.43 -11.39 1.74
C TYR A 21 -9.05 -11.34 3.24
N PHE A 22 -8.37 -10.30 3.70
CA PHE A 22 -8.07 -10.14 5.13
C PHE A 22 -9.33 -9.98 5.98
N ALA A 23 -10.33 -9.22 5.51
CA ALA A 23 -11.62 -9.12 6.19
C ALA A 23 -12.33 -10.47 6.29
N TRP A 24 -12.30 -11.27 5.23
CA TRP A 24 -12.82 -12.64 5.24
C TRP A 24 -12.10 -13.54 6.25
N LEU A 25 -10.76 -13.45 6.36
CA LEU A 25 -9.98 -14.18 7.36
C LEU A 25 -10.34 -13.77 8.80
N VAL A 26 -10.61 -12.49 9.06
CA VAL A 26 -11.16 -12.04 10.35
C VAL A 26 -12.52 -12.70 10.60
N GLY A 27 -13.42 -12.73 9.61
CA GLY A 27 -14.71 -13.41 9.71
C GLY A 27 -14.58 -14.90 10.04
N LYS A 28 -13.62 -15.60 9.43
CA LYS A 28 -13.29 -16.99 9.74
C LYS A 28 -12.77 -17.15 11.17
N SER A 29 -11.89 -16.24 11.61
CA SER A 29 -11.33 -16.23 12.97
C SER A 29 -12.41 -15.97 14.03
N ARG A 30 -13.34 -15.05 13.77
CA ARG A 30 -14.52 -14.82 14.64
C ARG A 30 -15.33 -16.09 14.85
N LYS A 31 -15.63 -16.82 13.77
CA LYS A 31 -16.34 -18.10 13.85
C LYS A 31 -15.55 -19.14 14.64
N LYS A 32 -14.25 -19.29 14.37
CA LYS A 32 -13.35 -20.24 15.07
C LYS A 32 -13.31 -20.00 16.58
N HIS A 33 -13.20 -18.74 17.00
CA HIS A 33 -13.05 -18.37 18.41
C HIS A 33 -14.36 -17.93 19.07
N LYS A 34 -15.51 -18.11 18.40
CA LYS A 34 -16.85 -17.74 18.89
C LYS A 34 -16.95 -16.28 19.37
N VAL A 35 -16.24 -15.35 18.71
CA VAL A 35 -16.27 -13.93 19.04
C VAL A 35 -17.40 -13.23 18.29
N MET A 36 -18.53 -13.06 18.97
CA MET A 36 -19.72 -12.41 18.42
C MET A 36 -19.52 -10.88 18.32
N PRO A 37 -19.86 -10.24 17.19
CA PRO A 37 -19.97 -8.78 17.13
C PRO A 37 -20.91 -8.24 18.22
N PRO A 38 -20.65 -7.05 18.82
CA PRO A 38 -19.61 -6.08 18.47
C PRO A 38 -18.25 -6.34 19.11
N ALA A 39 -18.03 -7.49 19.78
CA ALA A 39 -16.80 -7.75 20.49
C ALA A 39 -15.58 -7.78 19.53
N VAL A 40 -14.48 -7.16 19.96
CA VAL A 40 -13.21 -7.06 19.20
C VAL A 40 -12.02 -7.65 19.97
N THR A 41 -12.30 -8.36 21.06
CA THR A 41 -11.33 -9.04 21.91
C THR A 41 -11.76 -10.49 22.12
N GLY A 42 -10.82 -11.41 22.16
CA GLY A 42 -11.08 -12.83 22.36
C GLY A 42 -9.79 -13.63 22.56
N ALA A 43 -9.68 -14.79 21.90
CA ALA A 43 -8.46 -15.57 21.96
C ALA A 43 -7.28 -14.79 21.35
N PRO A 44 -6.03 -14.96 21.83
CA PRO A 44 -4.88 -14.22 21.32
C PRO A 44 -4.67 -14.32 19.79
N GLU A 45 -5.02 -15.45 19.18
CA GLU A 45 -4.98 -15.63 17.72
C GLU A 45 -6.00 -14.74 17.00
N PHE A 46 -7.22 -14.64 17.55
CA PHE A 46 -8.25 -13.73 17.04
C PHE A 46 -7.81 -12.27 17.15
N ASP A 47 -7.32 -11.86 18.33
CA ASP A 47 -6.86 -10.49 18.56
C ASP A 47 -5.77 -10.09 17.57
N ARG A 48 -4.80 -10.97 17.33
CA ARG A 48 -3.74 -10.73 16.33
C ARG A 48 -4.30 -10.65 14.91
N THR A 49 -5.22 -11.54 14.53
CA THR A 49 -5.84 -11.53 13.20
C THR A 49 -6.64 -10.24 12.96
N PHE A 50 -7.44 -9.83 13.96
CA PHE A 50 -8.23 -8.61 13.91
C PHE A 50 -7.33 -7.37 13.84
N ARG A 51 -6.30 -7.27 14.69
CA ARG A 51 -5.34 -6.16 14.68
C ARG A 51 -4.51 -6.08 13.40
N ALA A 52 -4.14 -7.23 12.82
CA ALA A 52 -3.43 -7.27 11.54
C ALA A 52 -4.30 -6.68 10.42
N GLN A 53 -5.58 -7.07 10.34
CA GLN A 53 -6.52 -6.55 9.35
C GLN A 53 -6.77 -5.05 9.55
N GLN A 54 -7.02 -4.62 10.78
CA GLN A 54 -7.28 -3.22 11.11
C GLN A 54 -6.10 -2.32 10.70
N ASN A 55 -4.87 -2.72 11.01
CA ASN A 55 -3.69 -1.95 10.61
C ASN A 55 -3.55 -1.88 9.07
N CYS A 56 -3.84 -2.98 8.35
CA CYS A 56 -3.85 -2.94 6.88
C CYS A 56 -4.90 -1.96 6.35
N VAL A 57 -6.06 -1.83 7.00
CA VAL A 57 -7.09 -0.83 6.63
C VAL A 57 -6.64 0.60 6.92
N GLU A 58 -6.04 0.86 8.08
CA GLU A 58 -5.59 2.20 8.48
C GLU A 58 -4.55 2.78 7.50
N PHE A 59 -3.66 1.93 6.96
CA PHE A 59 -2.66 2.35 5.98
C PHE A 59 -3.15 2.32 4.52
N TYR A 60 -4.32 1.75 4.25
CA TYR A 60 -4.80 1.58 2.87
C TYR A 60 -5.06 2.93 2.16
N PRO A 61 -5.70 3.93 2.80
CA PRO A 61 -5.84 5.25 2.20
C PRO A 61 -4.50 5.90 1.90
N VAL A 62 -3.55 5.83 2.85
CA VAL A 62 -2.19 6.38 2.67
C VAL A 62 -1.53 5.76 1.45
N PHE A 63 -1.58 4.42 1.33
CA PHE A 63 -1.05 3.69 0.19
C PHE A 63 -1.67 4.14 -1.14
N LEU A 64 -3.00 4.19 -1.23
CA LEU A 64 -3.67 4.59 -2.47
C LEU A 64 -3.30 6.03 -2.86
N THR A 65 -3.29 6.96 -1.91
CA THR A 65 -2.88 8.35 -2.17
C THR A 65 -1.48 8.40 -2.77
N VAL A 66 -0.48 7.80 -2.10
CA VAL A 66 0.92 7.91 -2.57
C VAL A 66 1.17 7.11 -3.85
N LEU A 67 0.49 5.98 -4.06
CA LEU A 67 0.55 5.20 -5.29
C LEU A 67 0.09 6.03 -6.49
N TRP A 68 -1.09 6.65 -6.37
CA TRP A 68 -1.68 7.43 -7.46
C TRP A 68 -0.92 8.73 -7.69
N THR A 69 -0.51 9.44 -6.64
CA THR A 69 0.32 10.65 -6.77
C THR A 69 1.65 10.34 -7.47
N ALA A 70 2.37 9.29 -7.04
CA ALA A 70 3.63 8.90 -7.67
C ALA A 70 3.45 8.41 -9.11
N GLY A 71 2.42 7.59 -9.35
CA GLY A 71 2.17 7.03 -10.67
C GLY A 71 1.72 8.06 -11.70
N TYR A 72 0.89 9.02 -11.28
CA TYR A 72 0.37 10.07 -12.14
C TYR A 72 1.40 11.18 -12.42
N LEU A 73 2.11 11.65 -11.39
CA LEU A 73 3.00 12.82 -11.50
C LEU A 73 4.46 12.49 -11.78
N PHE A 74 4.90 11.25 -11.55
CA PHE A 74 6.30 10.86 -11.71
C PHE A 74 6.48 9.76 -12.75
N ASN A 75 6.13 8.51 -12.44
CA ASN A 75 6.29 7.39 -13.36
C ASN A 75 5.35 6.23 -12.97
N GLN A 76 4.48 5.86 -13.90
CA GLN A 76 3.48 4.81 -13.72
C GLN A 76 4.09 3.43 -13.44
N GLU A 77 5.13 3.04 -14.20
CA GLU A 77 5.75 1.71 -14.11
C GLU A 77 6.44 1.51 -12.75
N ILE A 78 7.28 2.47 -12.35
CA ILE A 78 7.99 2.44 -11.06
C ILE A 78 6.99 2.41 -9.90
N ALA A 79 5.98 3.29 -9.93
CA ALA A 79 4.96 3.34 -8.88
C ALA A 79 4.17 2.02 -8.80
N SER A 80 3.83 1.42 -9.94
CA SER A 80 3.09 0.14 -9.98
C SER A 80 3.93 -1.01 -9.45
N THR A 81 5.23 -1.09 -9.79
CA THR A 81 6.15 -2.10 -9.26
C THR A 81 6.29 -1.97 -7.74
N LEU A 82 6.48 -0.76 -7.23
CA LEU A 82 6.49 -0.50 -5.79
C LEU A 82 5.15 -0.86 -5.15
N GLY A 83 4.03 -0.59 -5.82
CA GLY A 83 2.71 -0.98 -5.36
C GLY A 83 2.51 -2.50 -5.25
N LEU A 84 3.01 -3.28 -6.21
CA LEU A 84 3.02 -4.76 -6.10
C LEU A 84 3.86 -5.24 -4.92
N LEU A 85 5.04 -4.64 -4.72
CA LEU A 85 5.88 -4.95 -3.56
C LEU A 85 5.17 -4.60 -2.24
N TYR A 86 4.39 -3.51 -2.21
CA TYR A 86 3.60 -3.15 -1.03
C TYR A 86 2.53 -4.19 -0.71
N VAL A 87 1.79 -4.65 -1.72
CA VAL A 87 0.79 -5.73 -1.58
C VAL A 87 1.45 -7.00 -1.05
N PHE A 88 2.63 -7.37 -1.56
CA PHE A 88 3.40 -8.50 -1.04
C PHE A 88 3.85 -8.29 0.43
N ALA A 89 4.36 -7.11 0.76
CA ALA A 89 4.76 -6.75 2.11
C ALA A 89 3.58 -6.86 3.10
N ARG A 90 2.39 -6.41 2.69
CA ARG A 90 1.15 -6.52 3.47
C ARG A 90 0.70 -7.96 3.66
N TYR A 91 0.86 -8.80 2.64
CA TYR A 91 0.63 -10.25 2.76
C TYR A 91 1.53 -10.88 3.84
N LYS A 92 2.84 -10.58 3.80
CA LYS A 92 3.80 -11.08 4.80
C LYS A 92 3.52 -10.52 6.19
N TYR A 93 3.20 -9.23 6.30
CA TYR A 93 2.83 -8.58 7.56
C TYR A 93 1.64 -9.29 8.20
N PHE A 94 0.56 -9.48 7.43
CA PHE A 94 -0.68 -10.06 7.93
C PHE A 94 -0.47 -11.47 8.47
N HIS A 95 0.06 -12.38 7.63
CA HIS A 95 0.25 -13.77 8.01
C HIS A 95 1.29 -13.94 9.11
N GLY A 96 2.37 -13.16 9.07
CA GLY A 96 3.36 -13.13 10.14
C GLY A 96 2.77 -12.70 11.47
N TYR A 97 1.89 -11.69 11.47
CA TYR A 97 1.25 -11.20 12.69
C TYR A 97 0.24 -12.20 13.26
N VAL A 98 -0.56 -12.85 12.41
CA VAL A 98 -1.50 -13.91 12.84
C VAL A 98 -0.75 -15.01 13.62
N GLN A 99 0.39 -15.46 13.09
CA GLN A 99 1.23 -16.49 13.72
C GLN A 99 1.84 -16.01 15.04
N ALA A 100 2.52 -14.86 15.04
CA ALA A 100 3.18 -14.33 16.23
C ALA A 100 3.31 -12.79 16.18
N VAL A 101 3.30 -12.15 17.36
CA VAL A 101 3.45 -10.69 17.46
C VAL A 101 4.75 -10.20 16.81
N LYS A 102 5.87 -10.92 17.00
CA LYS A 102 7.16 -10.58 16.38
C LYS A 102 7.19 -10.86 14.87
N GLY A 103 6.37 -11.78 14.38
CA GLY A 103 6.31 -12.15 12.95
C GLY A 103 5.82 -11.02 12.04
N ARG A 104 5.18 -9.99 12.61
CA ARG A 104 4.71 -8.81 11.86
C ARG A 104 5.83 -7.90 11.37
N LEU A 105 6.98 -7.88 12.06
CA LEU A 105 7.97 -6.81 11.92
C LEU A 105 8.56 -6.72 10.51
N THR A 106 8.96 -7.85 9.91
CA THR A 106 9.59 -7.85 8.57
C THR A 106 8.66 -7.28 7.51
N GLY A 107 7.39 -7.70 7.49
CA GLY A 107 6.40 -7.16 6.55
C GLY A 107 6.09 -5.70 6.83
N PHE A 108 6.04 -5.31 8.11
CA PHE A 108 5.77 -3.93 8.51
C PHE A 108 6.85 -2.96 8.04
N TYR A 109 8.13 -3.24 8.31
CA TYR A 109 9.23 -2.38 7.88
C TYR A 109 9.34 -2.29 6.36
N LEU A 110 9.13 -3.41 5.65
CA LEU A 110 9.10 -3.41 4.20
C LEU A 110 7.98 -2.50 3.67
N SER A 111 6.77 -2.57 4.25
CA SER A 111 5.68 -1.66 3.89
C SER A 111 6.04 -0.19 4.13
N LEU A 112 6.70 0.14 5.24
CA LEU A 112 7.11 1.52 5.54
C LEU A 112 8.13 2.06 4.54
N VAL A 113 9.15 1.26 4.20
CA VAL A 113 10.15 1.65 3.20
C VAL A 113 9.49 1.93 1.85
N ILE A 114 8.58 1.05 1.42
CA ILE A 114 7.88 1.23 0.14
C ILE A 114 6.99 2.47 0.16
N LEU A 115 6.24 2.71 1.23
CA LEU A 115 5.43 3.92 1.39
C LEU A 115 6.28 5.19 1.37
N PHE A 116 7.44 5.16 2.04
CA PHE A 116 8.39 6.26 2.00
C PHE A 116 8.88 6.52 0.57
N CYS A 117 9.31 5.48 -0.16
CA CYS A 117 9.71 5.60 -1.55
C CYS A 117 8.59 6.20 -2.43
N LEU A 118 7.37 5.66 -2.38
CA LEU A 118 6.23 6.21 -3.13
C LEU A 118 5.96 7.67 -2.76
N THR A 119 6.04 8.03 -1.48
CA THR A 119 5.85 9.41 -1.02
C THR A 119 6.92 10.33 -1.61
N THR A 120 8.19 9.92 -1.58
CA THR A 120 9.28 10.72 -2.16
C THR A 120 9.15 10.90 -3.67
N LEU A 121 8.72 9.86 -4.40
CA LEU A 121 8.45 9.95 -5.84
C LEU A 121 7.26 10.86 -6.13
N GLY A 122 6.19 10.76 -5.35
CA GLY A 122 5.03 11.65 -5.46
C GLY A 122 5.40 13.11 -5.20
N ALA A 123 6.17 13.38 -4.14
CA ALA A 123 6.67 14.72 -3.84
C ALA A 123 7.57 15.27 -4.95
N ALA A 124 8.47 14.45 -5.49
CA ALA A 124 9.32 14.84 -6.63
C ALA A 124 8.50 15.17 -7.88
N GLY A 125 7.45 14.38 -8.16
CA GLY A 125 6.50 14.65 -9.24
C GLY A 125 5.77 15.99 -9.06
N ILE A 126 5.26 16.26 -7.85
CA ILE A 126 4.61 17.53 -7.51
C ILE A 126 5.57 18.71 -7.72
N VAL A 127 6.79 18.63 -7.16
CA VAL A 127 7.80 19.69 -7.30
C VAL A 127 8.12 19.94 -8.76
N ASN A 128 8.36 18.88 -9.56
CA ASN A 128 8.65 19.03 -10.97
C ASN A 128 7.47 19.66 -11.74
N SER A 129 6.23 19.34 -11.38
CA SER A 129 5.02 19.98 -11.96
C SER A 129 4.98 21.48 -11.68
N PHE A 130 5.24 21.90 -10.44
CA PHE A 130 5.30 23.31 -10.07
C PHE A 130 6.44 24.06 -10.76
N LEU A 131 7.62 23.44 -10.89
CA LEU A 131 8.75 24.07 -11.58
C LEU A 131 8.49 24.26 -13.09
N ASP A 132 7.84 23.29 -13.74
CA ASP A 132 7.48 23.40 -15.16
C ASP A 132 6.40 24.47 -15.36
N GLU A 133 5.38 24.53 -14.49
CA GLU A 133 4.25 25.46 -14.63
C GLU A 133 4.60 26.92 -14.29
N TYR A 134 5.37 27.16 -13.22
CA TYR A 134 5.59 28.51 -12.70
C TYR A 134 6.94 29.12 -13.05
N LEU A 135 7.94 28.28 -13.38
CA LEU A 135 9.31 28.73 -13.63
C LEU A 135 9.81 28.35 -15.03
N ASP A 136 8.96 27.73 -15.86
CA ASP A 136 9.29 27.18 -17.19
C ASP A 136 10.58 26.32 -17.17
N PHE A 137 10.83 25.67 -16.02
CA PHE A 137 12.05 24.92 -15.73
C PHE A 137 11.72 23.45 -15.46
N SER A 138 11.88 22.62 -16.49
CA SER A 138 11.59 21.18 -16.39
C SER A 138 12.84 20.37 -16.07
N ILE A 139 12.92 19.82 -14.86
CA ILE A 139 14.01 18.91 -14.44
C ILE A 139 13.93 17.59 -15.23
N MET A 140 12.73 17.02 -15.37
CA MET A 140 12.54 15.76 -16.10
C MET A 140 12.88 15.86 -17.59
N LYS A 141 12.51 16.96 -18.28
CA LYS A 141 12.86 17.14 -19.70
C LYS A 141 14.38 17.22 -19.89
N LYS A 142 15.11 17.83 -18.94
CA LYS A 142 16.59 17.89 -18.96
C LYS A 142 17.25 16.53 -18.69
N LEU A 143 16.77 15.78 -17.69
CA LEU A 143 17.28 14.44 -17.41
C LEU A 143 17.12 13.49 -18.59
N ARG A 144 15.97 13.54 -19.28
CA ARG A 144 15.72 12.72 -20.48
C ARG A 144 16.51 13.15 -21.72
N LYS A 145 17.07 14.37 -21.73
CA LYS A 145 17.93 14.89 -22.80
C LYS A 145 19.41 14.57 -22.61
N SER A 146 19.79 14.13 -21.40
CA SER A 146 21.18 13.88 -21.02
C SER A 146 21.58 12.40 -21.13
N PHE A 147 20.64 11.54 -21.52
CA PHE A 147 20.80 10.14 -21.89
C PHE A 147 20.26 9.95 -23.31
#